data_AF-A0AAE0Q2R0-F1
#
_entry.id   AF-A0AAE0Q2R0-F1
#
_cell.length_a   1.000
_cell.length_b   1.000
_cell.length_c   1.000
_cell.angle_alpha   90.00
_cell.angle_beta   90.00
_cell.angle_gamma   90.00
#
_symmetry.space_group_name_H-M   'P 1'
#
loop_
_entity.id
_entity.type
_entity.pdbx_description
1 polymer ?
#
loop_
_entity_poly.entity_id
_entity_poly.type
_entity_poly.pdbx_seq_one_letter_code
_entity_poly.pdbx_strand_id
1 'polypeptide(L)'
;MVCFRTMMSDLEKAMLAIVQIFHKYSRHKCKLKKADLKDLINNEMSQFIMKIHDKDTLDMLFSDLDQNGDREIDFQEFIPLIAMVTSACHDLFTADHH
;
A
#
# COMPACT_ATOMS: atom_id res chain seq x y z
N MET A 1 22.67 -2.74 -26.88
CA MET A 1 21.39 -2.31 -26.27
C MET A 1 20.36 -3.38 -26.60
N VAL A 2 20.32 -4.45 -25.79
CA VAL A 2 19.34 -5.53 -26.00
C VAL A 2 18.00 -5.00 -25.51
N CYS A 3 17.08 -4.76 -26.43
CA CYS A 3 15.67 -4.51 -26.14
C CYS A 3 15.05 -5.79 -25.57
N PHE A 4 15.32 -6.09 -24.30
CA PHE A 4 14.50 -7.00 -23.52
C PHE A 4 13.36 -6.16 -22.94
N ARG A 5 12.32 -5.93 -23.74
CA ARG A 5 10.98 -5.82 -23.14
C ARG A 5 10.65 -7.25 -22.71
N THR A 6 11.16 -7.67 -21.55
CA THR A 6 10.70 -8.87 -20.88
C THR A 6 9.18 -8.75 -20.77
N MET A 7 8.44 -9.71 -21.32
CA MET A 7 7.05 -9.88 -20.93
C MET A 7 7.08 -10.30 -19.47
N MET A 8 6.94 -9.31 -18.58
CA MET A 8 6.82 -9.56 -17.15
C MET A 8 5.62 -10.46 -16.91
N SER A 9 5.81 -11.46 -16.06
CA SER A 9 4.70 -12.23 -15.50
C SER A 9 3.73 -11.31 -14.77
N ASP A 10 2.49 -11.76 -14.56
CA ASP A 10 1.49 -10.93 -13.89
C ASP A 10 1.87 -10.63 -12.44
N LEU A 11 2.63 -11.53 -11.78
CA LEU A 11 3.20 -11.26 -10.46
C LEU A 11 4.26 -10.15 -10.49
N GLU A 12 5.19 -10.19 -11.46
CA GLU A 12 6.19 -9.13 -11.61
C GLU A 12 5.54 -7.77 -11.93
N LYS A 13 4.48 -7.77 -12.76
CA LYS A 13 3.68 -6.55 -13.01
C LYS A 13 3.03 -6.04 -11.74
N ALA A 14 2.45 -6.93 -10.92
CA ALA A 14 1.83 -6.55 -9.65
C ALA A 14 2.85 -5.96 -8.66
N MET A 15 4.02 -6.59 -8.52
CA MET A 15 5.11 -6.07 -7.68
C MET A 15 5.57 -4.70 -8.15
N LEU A 16 5.76 -4.50 -9.46
CA LEU A 16 6.08 -3.19 -10.01
C LEU A 16 4.97 -2.17 -9.79
N ALA A 17 3.70 -2.57 -9.92
CA ALA A 17 2.57 -1.68 -9.66
C ALA A 17 2.56 -1.19 -8.21
N ILE A 18 2.83 -2.06 -7.24
CA ILE A 18 2.97 -1.69 -5.81
C ILE A 18 4.07 -0.64 -5.64
N VAL A 19 5.24 -0.87 -6.22
CA VAL A 19 6.38 0.06 -6.17
C VAL A 19 6.03 1.41 -6.83
N GLN A 20 5.41 1.38 -8.02
CA GLN A 20 5.01 2.59 -8.74
C GLN A 20 3.98 3.41 -7.97
N ILE A 21 2.99 2.74 -7.37
CA ILE A 21 1.98 3.39 -6.53
C ILE A 21 2.67 4.03 -5.32
N PHE A 22 3.55 3.33 -4.62
CA PHE A 22 4.29 3.92 -3.51
C PHE A 22 5.04 5.19 -3.94
N HIS A 23 5.78 5.13 -5.04
CA HIS A 23 6.52 6.29 -5.57
C HIS A 23 5.61 7.45 -6.01
N LYS A 24 4.42 7.15 -6.55
CA LYS A 24 3.42 8.14 -6.94
C LYS A 24 2.99 9.00 -5.74
N TYR A 25 2.82 8.40 -4.56
CA TYR A 25 2.39 9.11 -3.34
C TYR A 25 3.56 9.61 -2.49
N SER A 26 4.71 8.92 -2.48
CA SER A 26 5.89 9.31 -1.69
C SER A 26 6.62 10.55 -2.22
N ARG A 27 6.22 11.02 -3.42
CA ARG A 27 6.82 12.15 -4.14
C ARG A 27 8.36 12.02 -4.15
N HIS A 28 9.07 13.13 -3.97
CA HIS A 28 10.53 13.23 -4.12
C HIS A 28 11.36 12.62 -2.98
N LYS A 29 10.73 12.20 -1.87
CA LYS A 29 11.46 11.75 -0.67
C LYS A 29 11.46 10.25 -0.44
N CYS A 30 10.82 9.47 -1.32
CA CYS A 30 10.68 8.01 -1.16
C CYS A 30 10.11 7.58 0.20
N LYS A 31 9.36 8.47 0.85
CA LYS A 31 8.65 8.23 2.10
C LYS A 31 7.27 8.88 2.05
N LEU A 32 6.28 8.23 2.66
CA LEU A 32 4.91 8.71 2.74
C LEU A 32 4.71 9.46 4.05
N LYS A 33 4.18 10.67 3.98
CA LYS A 33 3.64 11.31 5.19
C LYS A 33 2.23 10.81 5.44
N LYS A 34 1.73 11.07 6.63
CA LYS A 34 0.36 10.74 7.03
C LYS A 34 -0.72 11.20 6.04
N ALA A 35 -0.56 12.38 5.46
CA ALA A 35 -1.48 12.88 4.42
C ALA A 35 -1.36 12.07 3.11
N ASP A 36 -0.14 11.72 2.69
CA ASP A 36 0.10 10.93 1.48
C ASP A 36 -0.42 9.49 1.66
N LEU A 37 -0.25 8.90 2.84
CA LEU A 37 -0.83 7.59 3.19
C LEU A 37 -2.36 7.61 3.15
N LYS A 38 -2.98 8.68 3.68
CA LYS A 38 -4.43 8.87 3.60
C LYS A 38 -4.93 8.90 2.16
N ASP A 39 -4.25 9.66 1.30
CA ASP A 39 -4.63 9.77 -0.11
C ASP A 39 -4.42 8.44 -0.85
N LEU A 40 -3.32 7.72 -0.57
CA LEU A 40 -3.05 6.40 -1.14
C LEU A 40 -4.17 5.41 -0.80
N ILE A 41 -4.55 5.29 0.47
CA ILE A 41 -5.59 4.36 0.91
C ILE A 41 -6.94 4.73 0.29
N ASN A 42 -7.31 6.01 0.31
CA ASN A 42 -8.60 6.46 -0.20
C ASN A 42 -8.72 6.39 -1.73
N ASN A 43 -7.61 6.43 -2.47
CA ASN A 43 -7.63 6.39 -3.93
C ASN A 43 -7.39 4.98 -4.49
N GLU A 44 -6.41 4.26 -3.96
CA GLU A 44 -5.98 2.96 -4.50
C GLU A 44 -6.64 1.78 -3.78
N MET A 45 -7.08 1.96 -2.52
CA MET A 45 -7.64 0.89 -1.68
C MET A 45 -9.10 1.13 -1.26
N SER A 46 -9.81 2.03 -1.93
CA SER A 46 -11.17 2.46 -1.56
C SER A 46 -12.22 1.36 -1.48
N GLN A 47 -12.00 0.24 -2.18
CA GLN A 47 -12.88 -0.94 -2.16
C GLN A 47 -12.47 -1.99 -1.12
N PHE A 48 -11.21 -1.96 -0.67
CA PHE A 48 -10.64 -2.96 0.25
C PHE A 48 -10.61 -2.46 1.69
N ILE A 49 -10.33 -1.17 1.87
CA ILE A 49 -10.39 -0.47 3.14
C ILE A 49 -11.58 0.48 3.05
N MET A 50 -12.57 0.33 3.94
CA MET A 50 -13.61 1.35 4.08
C MET A 50 -12.91 2.70 4.23
N LYS A 51 -13.25 3.67 3.36
CA LYS A 51 -12.60 4.97 3.31
C LYS A 51 -12.28 5.46 4.71
N ILE A 52 -11.00 5.75 4.96
CA ILE A 52 -10.58 6.27 6.26
C ILE A 52 -11.05 7.73 6.34
N HIS A 53 -12.29 7.89 6.79
CA HIS A 53 -12.90 9.17 7.10
C HIS A 53 -12.48 9.66 8.48
N ASP A 54 -12.27 8.72 9.39
CA ASP A 54 -11.93 9.00 10.77
C ASP A 54 -10.44 9.24 10.96
N LYS A 55 -10.10 10.32 11.66
CA LYS A 55 -8.71 10.70 11.89
C LYS A 55 -8.04 9.75 12.87
N ASP A 56 -8.74 9.26 13.90
CA ASP A 56 -8.14 8.37 14.89
C ASP A 56 -7.75 7.03 14.27
N THR A 57 -8.56 6.51 13.35
CA THR A 57 -8.22 5.29 12.59
C THR A 57 -6.97 5.47 11.72
N LEU A 58 -6.83 6.61 11.04
CA LEU A 58 -5.61 6.92 10.28
C LEU A 58 -4.40 7.08 11.20
N ASP A 59 -4.60 7.70 12.37
CA ASP A 59 -3.56 7.96 13.36
C ASP A 59 -3.03 6.63 13.92
N MET A 60 -3.92 5.71 14.29
CA MET A 60 -3.55 4.37 14.76
C MET A 60 -2.80 3.59 13.68
N LEU A 61 -3.35 3.52 12.46
CA LEU A 61 -2.69 2.81 11.36
C LEU A 61 -1.32 3.40 11.04
N PHE A 62 -1.20 4.73 11.03
CA PHE A 62 0.08 5.38 10.79
C PHE A 62 1.09 5.03 11.90
N SER A 63 0.67 5.04 13.16
CA SER A 63 1.53 4.65 14.29
C SER A 63 1.92 3.18 14.27
N ASP A 64 1.06 2.28 13.77
CA ASP A 64 1.37 0.85 13.64
C ASP A 64 2.39 0.58 12.52
N LEU A 65 2.38 1.41 11.46
CA LEU A 65 3.31 1.30 10.33
C LEU A 65 4.64 2.03 10.58
N ASP A 66 4.64 3.16 11.29
CA ASP A 66 5.82 3.98 11.63
C ASP A 66 6.64 3.32 12.75
N GLN A 67 7.28 2.18 12.43
CA GLN A 67 8.02 1.37 13.40
C GLN A 67 9.28 2.06 13.90
N ASN A 68 9.89 2.90 13.06
CA ASN A 68 11.10 3.63 13.41
C ASN A 68 10.81 4.94 14.19
N GLY A 69 9.56 5.42 14.16
CA GLY A 69 9.10 6.61 14.88
C GLY A 69 9.55 7.95 14.29
N ASP A 70 9.96 7.99 13.01
CA ASP A 70 10.43 9.19 12.32
C ASP A 70 9.29 10.03 11.72
N ARG A 71 8.04 9.56 11.86
CA ARG A 71 6.81 10.19 11.36
C ARG A 71 6.73 10.22 9.84
N GLU A 72 7.43 9.31 9.17
CA GLU A 72 7.38 9.06 7.75
C GLU A 72 7.35 7.54 7.52
N ILE A 73 6.61 7.07 6.52
CA ILE A 73 6.53 5.63 6.20
C ILE A 73 7.44 5.37 5.00
N ASP A 74 8.48 4.56 5.20
CA ASP A 74 9.32 4.09 4.09
C ASP A 74 8.68 2.91 3.36
N PHE A 75 9.34 2.43 2.30
CA PHE A 75 8.80 1.32 1.52
C PHE A 75 8.72 0.01 2.33
N GLN A 76 9.67 -0.24 3.24
CA GLN A 76 9.65 -1.45 4.08
C GLN A 76 8.51 -1.41 5.08
N GLU A 77 8.21 -0.24 5.64
CA GLU A 77 7.08 0.00 6.54
C GLU A 77 5.73 -0.03 5.82
N PHE A 78 5.71 0.25 4.51
CA PHE A 78 4.51 0.17 3.68
C PHE A 78 4.11 -1.28 3.30
N ILE A 79 5.06 -2.19 3.08
CA ILE A 79 4.78 -3.57 2.67
C ILE A 79 3.86 -4.34 3.63
N PRO A 80 4.00 -4.24 4.97
CA PRO A 80 3.09 -4.85 5.93
C PRO A 80 1.61 -4.48 5.70
N LEU A 81 1.32 -3.23 5.32
CA LEU A 81 -0.05 -2.80 4.99
C LEU A 81 -0.57 -3.58 3.78
N ILE A 82 0.23 -3.69 2.71
CA ILE A 82 -0.14 -4.44 1.50
C ILE A 82 -0.40 -5.91 1.85
N ALA A 83 0.51 -6.53 2.60
CA ALA A 83 0.37 -7.92 3.02
C ALA A 83 -0.91 -8.14 3.85
N MET A 84 -1.22 -7.23 4.78
CA MET A 84 -2.42 -7.29 5.62
C MET A 84 -3.68 -7.19 4.76
N VAL A 85 -3.76 -6.20 3.86
CA VAL A 85 -4.92 -6.01 2.98
C VAL A 85 -5.07 -7.20 2.04
N THR A 86 -4.00 -7.67 1.41
CA THR A 86 -4.03 -8.84 0.53
C THR A 86 -4.48 -10.11 1.27
N SER A 87 -4.06 -10.30 2.52
CA SER A 87 -4.50 -11.44 3.34
C SER A 87 -5.98 -11.32 3.72
N ALA A 88 -6.43 -10.13 4.13
CA ALA A 88 -7.84 -9.88 4.39
C ALA A 88 -8.72 -10.09 3.15
N CYS A 89 -8.23 -9.73 1.96
CA CYS A 89 -8.89 -10.04 0.69
C CYS A 89 -8.98 -11.55 0.45
N HIS A 90 -7.93 -12.31 0.76
CA HIS A 90 -7.94 -13.77 0.63
C HIS A 90 -9.00 -14.41 1.54
N ASP A 91 -9.13 -13.92 2.77
CA ASP A 91 -10.15 -14.37 3.72
C ASP A 91 -11.57 -14.01 3.24
N LEU A 92 -11.77 -12.82 2.67
CA LEU A 92 -13.06 -12.43 2.07
C LEU A 92 -13.41 -13.29 0.86
N PHE A 93 -12.44 -13.56 -0.02
CA PHE A 93 -12.64 -14.43 -1.19
C PHE A 93 -12.96 -15.87 -0.80
N THR A 94 -12.36 -16.38 0.28
CA THR A 94 -12.63 -17.73 0.79
C THR A 94 -13.94 -17.81 1.56
N ALA A 95 -14.37 -16.72 2.22
CA ALA A 95 -15.66 -16.63 2.90
C ALA A 95 -16.87 -16.55 1.95
N ASP A 96 -16.71 -15.98 0.75
CA ASP A 96 -17.79 -15.89 -0.27
C ASP A 96 -18.08 -17.24 -0.96
N HIS A 97 -17.19 -18.23 -0.81
CA HIS A 97 -17.34 -19.58 -1.38
C HIS A 97 -17.95 -20.60 -0.40
N HIS A 98 -18.68 -20.14 0.63
CA HIS A 98 -19.33 -20.99 1.62
C HIS A 98 -20.82 -20.68 1.81
#